data_AF-A0ABD3PH11-F1
#
_entry.id   AF-A0ABD3PH11-F1
#
_cell.length_a   1.000
_cell.length_b   1.000
_cell.length_c   1.000
_cell.angle_alpha   90.00
_cell.angle_beta   90.00
_cell.angle_gamma   90.00
#
_symmetry.space_group_name_H-M   'P 1'
#
loop_
_entity.id
_entity.type
_entity.pdbx_description
1 polymer ?
#
loop_
_entity_poly.entity_id
_entity_poly.type
_entity_poly.pdbx_seq_one_letter_code
_entity_poly.pdbx_strand_id
1 'polypeptide(L)'
;MSSYLDIAAELQSQIAFILCEEVFVEATGPILRGRVRCLEGLSEKRRWMACFRATQAVMADVWTRIDPVNTMPNGAAPHHLTWMFYFIKLYNQEETNSINVGGVDEKTFRKWTWLFIEATSFLEYPVISWEKRVGGCEARITIDGTDMPVQHKFDWRFMFHKFCSNGLKYEVGVCIQSGNIVWINGPF
;
A
#
# COMPACT_ATOMS: atom_id res chain seq x y z
N MET A 1 35.96 16.36 7.84
CA MET A 1 34.77 17.10 8.32
C MET A 1 33.48 16.72 7.58
N SER A 2 33.51 16.33 6.30
CA SER A 2 32.31 15.87 5.55
C SER A 2 31.64 14.63 6.17
N SER A 3 32.42 13.61 6.54
CA SER A 3 31.90 12.32 6.99
C SER A 3 31.05 12.35 8.27
N TYR A 4 31.27 13.32 9.17
CA TYR A 4 30.50 13.40 10.42
C TYR A 4 29.13 14.06 10.22
N LEU A 5 29.01 14.99 9.27
CA LEU A 5 27.73 15.59 8.90
C LEU A 5 26.85 14.58 8.15
N ASP A 6 27.46 13.75 7.29
CA ASP A 6 26.76 12.67 6.58
C ASP A 6 26.23 11.60 7.56
N ILE A 7 27.05 11.16 8.52
CA ILE A 7 26.64 10.20 9.57
C ILE A 7 25.53 10.78 10.45
N ALA A 8 25.61 12.07 10.82
CA ALA A 8 24.58 12.73 11.61
C ALA A 8 23.25 12.86 10.85
N ALA A 9 23.29 13.16 9.54
CA ALA A 9 22.10 13.21 8.70
C ALA A 9 21.45 11.82 8.54
N GLU A 10 22.27 10.77 8.41
CA GLU A 10 21.80 9.39 8.30
C GLU A 10 21.21 8.88 9.61
N LEU A 11 21.82 9.19 10.76
CA LEU A 11 21.24 8.95 12.09
C LEU A 11 19.93 9.72 12.30
N GLN A 12 19.87 10.99 11.89
CA GLN A 12 18.65 11.80 11.99
C GLN A 12 17.53 11.22 11.11
N SER A 13 17.86 10.73 9.92
CA SER A 13 16.91 10.06 9.01
C SER A 13 16.43 8.73 9.61
N GLN A 14 17.32 7.92 10.19
CA GLN A 14 16.96 6.68 10.87
C GLN A 14 16.08 6.92 12.10
N ILE A 15 16.40 7.93 12.91
CA ILE A 15 15.60 8.33 14.08
C ILE A 15 14.23 8.82 13.63
N ALA A 16 14.15 9.66 12.59
CA ALA A 16 12.88 10.11 12.02
C ALA A 16 12.05 8.94 11.45
N PHE A 17 12.70 7.94 10.87
CA PHE A 17 12.06 6.72 10.38
C PHE A 17 11.49 5.87 11.51
N ILE A 18 12.25 5.66 12.58
CA ILE A 18 11.80 4.91 13.77
C ILE A 18 10.62 5.62 14.45
N LEU A 19 10.71 6.94 14.63
CA LEU A 19 9.60 7.74 15.16
C LEU A 19 8.36 7.66 14.27
N CYS A 20 8.53 7.52 12.96
CA CYS A 20 7.42 7.33 12.02
C CYS A 20 6.75 5.96 12.20
N GLU A 21 7.51 4.89 12.45
CA GLU A 21 6.94 3.55 12.68
C GLU A 21 6.01 3.51 13.91
N GLU A 22 6.42 4.13 15.02
CA GLU A 22 5.61 4.22 16.24
C GLU A 22 4.28 4.94 16.00
N VAL A 23 4.31 6.03 15.23
CA VAL A 23 3.11 6.77 14.83
C VAL A 23 2.13 5.87 14.07
N PHE A 24 2.62 4.95 13.24
CA PHE A 24 1.75 3.99 12.54
C PHE A 24 1.18 2.91 13.46
N VAL A 25 1.89 2.52 14.53
CA VAL A 25 1.33 1.62 15.56
C VAL A 25 0.15 2.28 16.26
N GLU A 26 0.27 3.55 16.63
CA GLU A 26 -0.83 4.29 17.27
C GLU A 26 -2.01 4.50 16.31
N ALA A 27 -1.70 4.91 15.07
CA ALA A 27 -2.69 5.17 14.03
C ALA A 27 -3.54 3.95 13.64
N THR A 28 -2.99 2.73 13.78
CA THR A 28 -3.72 1.48 13.50
C THR A 28 -4.49 0.93 14.69
N GLY A 29 -4.32 1.53 15.88
CA GLY A 29 -4.93 1.09 17.12
C GLY A 29 -6.45 0.82 17.03
N PRO A 30 -7.28 1.72 16.47
CA PRO A 30 -8.71 1.49 16.31
C PRO A 30 -9.03 0.21 15.51
N ILE A 31 -8.30 -0.04 14.42
CA ILE A 31 -8.51 -1.18 13.51
C ILE A 31 -8.15 -2.49 14.21
N LEU A 32 -7.00 -2.53 14.86
CA LEU A 32 -6.50 -3.74 15.53
C LEU A 32 -7.34 -4.08 16.78
N ARG A 33 -7.83 -3.06 17.50
CA ARG A 33 -8.75 -3.23 18.64
C ARG A 33 -10.15 -3.67 18.22
N GLY A 34 -10.65 -3.19 17.09
CA GLY A 34 -11.95 -3.62 16.55
C GLY A 34 -12.00 -5.10 16.15
N ARG A 35 -10.84 -5.72 15.86
CA ARG A 35 -10.73 -7.10 15.35
C ARG A 35 -10.00 -8.07 16.27
N VAL A 36 -9.82 -7.77 17.55
CA VAL A 36 -9.12 -8.68 18.50
C VAL A 36 -9.77 -10.06 18.50
N ARG A 37 -11.10 -10.13 18.69
CA ARG A 37 -11.85 -11.41 18.79
C ARG A 37 -11.69 -12.32 17.57
N CYS A 38 -11.73 -11.77 16.35
CA CYS A 38 -11.61 -12.56 15.12
C CYS A 38 -10.18 -13.04 14.83
N LEU A 39 -9.19 -12.47 15.53
CA LEU A 39 -7.77 -12.73 15.31
C LEU A 39 -7.09 -13.29 16.58
N GLU A 40 -7.88 -13.75 17.54
CA GLU A 40 -7.40 -14.40 18.76
C GLU A 40 -6.59 -15.66 18.42
N GLY A 41 -5.46 -15.85 19.10
CA GLY A 41 -4.52 -16.96 18.87
C GLY A 41 -3.48 -16.73 17.76
N LEU A 42 -3.58 -15.63 16.99
CA LEU A 42 -2.52 -15.24 16.05
C LEU A 42 -1.45 -14.40 16.75
N SER A 43 -0.18 -14.57 16.34
CA SER A 43 0.89 -13.66 16.73
C SER A 43 0.60 -12.24 16.24
N GLU A 44 1.07 -11.23 16.97
CA GLU A 44 0.84 -9.81 16.63
C GLU A 44 1.23 -9.48 15.19
N LYS A 45 2.37 -10.02 14.73
CA LYS A 45 2.82 -9.90 13.33
C LYS A 45 1.81 -10.48 12.34
N ARG A 46 1.22 -11.65 12.61
CA ARG A 46 0.21 -12.25 11.73
C ARG A 46 -1.08 -11.44 11.73
N ARG A 47 -1.50 -10.93 12.90
CA ARG A 47 -2.68 -10.05 13.03
C ARG A 47 -2.51 -8.78 12.21
N TRP A 48 -1.35 -8.15 12.31
CA TRP A 48 -0.99 -6.97 11.54
C TRP A 48 -1.07 -7.23 10.03
N MET A 49 -0.38 -8.28 9.56
CA MET A 49 -0.35 -8.62 8.13
C MET A 49 -1.72 -9.02 7.57
N ALA A 50 -2.60 -9.58 8.41
CA ALA A 50 -3.97 -9.90 8.03
C ALA A 50 -4.80 -8.64 7.72
N CYS A 51 -4.57 -7.54 8.45
CA CYS A 51 -5.27 -6.28 8.25
C CYS A 51 -4.69 -5.43 7.12
N PHE A 52 -3.36 -5.38 6.96
CA PHE A 52 -2.72 -4.36 6.11
C PHE A 52 -1.85 -4.88 4.97
N ARG A 53 -1.39 -6.14 5.04
CA ARG A 53 -0.42 -6.76 4.10
C ARG A 53 0.94 -6.07 3.94
N ALA A 54 1.21 -4.98 4.64
CA ALA A 54 2.47 -4.25 4.64
C ALA A 54 2.95 -4.10 6.09
N THR A 55 4.27 -4.06 6.32
CA THR A 55 4.84 -3.78 7.65
C THR A 55 4.73 -2.30 7.99
N GLN A 56 4.93 -1.95 9.27
CA GLN A 56 5.03 -0.56 9.73
C GLN A 56 6.10 0.22 8.93
N ALA A 57 7.28 -0.39 8.76
CA ALA A 57 8.38 0.15 7.97
C ALA A 57 7.96 0.54 6.53
N VAL A 58 7.16 -0.31 5.87
CA VAL A 58 6.67 -0.03 4.51
C VAL A 58 5.67 1.12 4.51
N MET A 59 4.79 1.21 5.51
CA MET A 59 3.88 2.35 5.63
C MET A 59 4.63 3.66 5.85
N ALA A 60 5.67 3.65 6.68
CA ALA A 60 6.53 4.79 6.91
C ALA A 60 7.27 5.21 5.64
N ASP A 61 7.87 4.27 4.90
CA ASP A 61 8.52 4.55 3.61
C ASP A 61 7.54 5.14 2.58
N VAL A 62 6.33 4.59 2.47
CA VAL A 62 5.28 5.14 1.59
C VAL A 62 4.87 6.54 2.03
N TRP A 63 4.68 6.76 3.32
CA TRP A 63 4.36 8.08 3.86
C TRP A 63 5.44 9.11 3.53
N THR A 64 6.71 8.77 3.74
CA THR A 64 7.83 9.65 3.41
C THR A 64 7.93 9.93 1.91
N ARG A 65 7.69 8.94 1.05
CA ARG A 65 7.72 9.12 -0.42
C ARG A 65 6.59 9.98 -0.96
N ILE A 66 5.40 9.89 -0.37
CA ILE A 66 4.25 10.74 -0.76
C ILE A 66 4.50 12.19 -0.35
N ASP A 67 5.20 12.41 0.77
CA ASP A 67 5.36 13.72 1.40
C ASP A 67 4.02 14.48 1.60
N PRO A 68 3.10 13.95 2.44
CA PRO A 68 1.75 14.50 2.59
C PRO A 68 1.71 15.95 3.07
N VAL A 69 2.79 16.45 3.69
CA VAL A 69 2.86 17.85 4.14
C VAL A 69 2.81 18.80 2.94
N ASN A 70 3.42 18.40 1.82
CA ASN A 70 3.53 19.24 0.63
C ASN A 70 2.56 18.82 -0.49
N THR A 71 2.16 17.54 -0.54
CA THR A 71 1.36 17.00 -1.65
C THR A 71 -0.11 16.82 -1.34
N MET A 72 -0.51 16.74 -0.06
CA MET A 72 -1.87 16.40 0.33
C MET A 72 -2.65 17.60 0.88
N PRO A 73 -4.00 17.56 0.82
CA PRO A 73 -4.83 18.57 1.46
C PRO A 73 -4.59 18.66 2.98
N ASN A 74 -4.78 19.86 3.53
CA ASN A 74 -4.72 20.11 4.97
C ASN A 74 -5.58 19.10 5.74
N GLY A 75 -5.01 18.52 6.80
CA GLY A 75 -5.63 17.48 7.62
C GLY A 75 -5.24 16.05 7.22
N ALA A 76 -4.37 15.85 6.23
CA ALA A 76 -3.77 14.55 5.97
C ALA A 76 -2.97 14.09 7.21
N ALA A 77 -3.21 12.85 7.64
CA ALA A 77 -2.62 12.28 8.84
C ALA A 77 -2.28 10.79 8.61
N PRO A 78 -1.32 10.22 9.35
CA PRO A 78 -0.86 8.84 9.15
C PRO A 78 -1.96 7.78 9.18
N HIS A 79 -3.01 7.97 10.00
CA HIS A 79 -4.14 7.05 10.03
C HIS A 79 -4.93 7.02 8.71
N HIS A 80 -4.94 8.09 7.92
CA HIS A 80 -5.54 8.07 6.59
C HIS A 80 -4.80 7.13 5.63
N LEU A 81 -3.46 7.03 5.74
CA LEU A 81 -2.69 6.05 4.99
C LEU A 81 -2.99 4.61 5.46
N THR A 82 -3.19 4.40 6.77
CA THR A 82 -3.55 3.05 7.28
C THR A 82 -4.93 2.61 6.81
N TRP A 83 -5.87 3.55 6.65
CA TRP A 83 -7.19 3.30 6.06
C TRP A 83 -7.07 2.81 4.63
N MET A 84 -6.18 3.41 3.83
CA MET A 84 -5.87 2.96 2.47
C MET A 84 -5.35 1.51 2.44
N PHE A 85 -4.34 1.19 3.26
CA PHE A 85 -3.82 -0.19 3.32
C PHE A 85 -4.87 -1.20 3.75
N TYR A 86 -5.69 -0.84 4.74
CA TYR A 86 -6.79 -1.66 5.21
C TYR A 86 -7.86 -1.89 4.14
N PHE A 87 -8.22 -0.82 3.40
CA PHE A 87 -9.17 -0.87 2.30
C PHE A 87 -8.66 -1.74 1.15
N ILE A 88 -7.43 -1.54 0.66
CA ILE A 88 -6.85 -2.34 -0.43
C ILE A 88 -6.71 -3.81 -0.03
N LYS A 89 -6.46 -4.11 1.26
CA LYS A 89 -6.31 -5.51 1.70
C LYS A 89 -7.64 -6.26 1.75
N LEU A 90 -8.71 -5.61 2.20
CA LEU A 90 -9.99 -6.28 2.45
C LEU A 90 -11.04 -6.01 1.36
N TYR A 91 -10.92 -4.92 0.61
CA TYR A 91 -11.89 -4.42 -0.37
C TYR A 91 -13.35 -4.53 0.14
N ASN A 92 -13.54 -4.32 1.44
CA ASN A 92 -14.83 -4.50 2.07
C ASN A 92 -15.72 -3.26 1.90
N GLN A 93 -17.01 -3.39 2.22
CA GLN A 93 -17.96 -2.29 2.19
C GLN A 93 -17.50 -1.13 3.07
N GLU A 94 -17.67 0.09 2.57
CA GLU A 94 -17.19 1.30 3.24
C GLU A 94 -17.86 1.55 4.59
N GLU A 95 -19.15 1.23 4.72
CA GLU A 95 -19.90 1.29 5.99
C GLU A 95 -19.25 0.42 7.07
N THR A 96 -18.83 -0.79 6.68
CA THR A 96 -18.14 -1.70 7.59
C THR A 96 -16.74 -1.20 7.90
N ASN A 97 -16.04 -0.63 6.92
CA ASN A 97 -14.68 -0.13 7.14
C ASN A 97 -14.67 1.14 8.00
N SER A 98 -15.60 2.06 7.81
CA SER A 98 -15.71 3.31 8.57
C SER A 98 -15.92 3.06 10.07
N ILE A 99 -16.74 2.05 10.41
CA ILE A 99 -16.92 1.57 11.78
C ILE A 99 -15.61 0.98 12.32
N ASN A 100 -14.96 0.10 11.55
CA ASN A 100 -13.75 -0.60 11.97
C ASN A 100 -12.53 0.31 12.19
N VAL A 101 -12.44 1.44 11.47
CA VAL A 101 -11.33 2.39 11.63
C VAL A 101 -11.51 3.38 12.79
N GLY A 102 -12.56 3.22 13.60
CA GLY A 102 -12.84 4.08 14.76
C GLY A 102 -14.17 4.82 14.71
N GLY A 103 -15.09 4.44 13.82
CA GLY A 103 -16.44 5.03 13.75
C GLY A 103 -16.47 6.40 13.10
N VAL A 104 -15.80 6.54 11.96
CA VAL A 104 -15.83 7.79 11.16
C VAL A 104 -17.01 7.79 10.18
N ASP A 105 -17.38 8.97 9.68
CA ASP A 105 -18.36 9.07 8.58
C ASP A 105 -17.81 8.40 7.31
N GLU A 106 -18.68 7.67 6.60
CA GLU A 106 -18.31 6.90 5.40
C GLU A 106 -17.72 7.77 4.29
N LYS A 107 -18.26 8.98 4.09
CA LYS A 107 -17.74 9.89 3.07
C LYS A 107 -16.35 10.39 3.44
N THR A 108 -16.09 10.55 4.73
CA THR A 108 -14.76 10.91 5.25
C THR A 108 -13.77 9.78 5.02
N PHE A 109 -14.15 8.54 5.36
CA PHE A 109 -13.32 7.36 5.10
C PHE A 109 -13.00 7.23 3.61
N ARG A 110 -14.02 7.33 2.75
CA ARG A 110 -13.88 7.28 1.29
C ARG A 110 -12.92 8.36 0.80
N LYS A 111 -13.19 9.62 1.12
CA LYS A 111 -12.37 10.76 0.67
C LYS A 111 -10.88 10.52 0.94
N TRP A 112 -10.53 10.22 2.19
CA TRP A 112 -9.12 10.07 2.55
C TRP A 112 -8.48 8.81 1.98
N THR A 113 -9.21 7.69 1.98
CA THR A 113 -8.74 6.44 1.37
C THR A 113 -8.37 6.64 -0.10
N TRP A 114 -9.27 7.22 -0.89
CA TRP A 114 -9.05 7.43 -2.32
C TRP A 114 -7.94 8.44 -2.62
N LEU A 115 -7.81 9.50 -1.83
CA LEU A 115 -6.68 10.43 -1.96
C LEU A 115 -5.34 9.71 -1.79
N PHE A 116 -5.22 8.83 -0.80
CA PHE A 116 -3.98 8.07 -0.58
C PHE A 116 -3.76 6.98 -1.64
N ILE A 117 -4.81 6.36 -2.18
CA ILE A 117 -4.69 5.44 -3.33
C ILE A 117 -4.07 6.17 -4.52
N GLU A 118 -4.60 7.35 -4.85
CA GLU A 118 -4.12 8.17 -5.95
C GLU A 118 -2.70 8.69 -5.71
N ALA A 119 -2.41 9.19 -4.51
CA ALA A 119 -1.05 9.61 -4.17
C ALA A 119 -0.03 8.45 -4.28
N THR A 120 -0.44 7.24 -3.88
CA THR A 120 0.40 6.05 -3.98
C THR A 120 0.61 5.60 -5.42
N SER A 121 -0.37 5.77 -6.32
CA SER A 121 -0.20 5.37 -7.72
C SER A 121 0.85 6.23 -8.43
N PHE A 122 1.03 7.50 -8.06
CA PHE A 122 2.13 8.32 -8.58
C PHE A 122 3.54 7.84 -8.16
N LEU A 123 3.65 6.99 -7.14
CA LEU A 123 4.92 6.37 -6.75
C LEU A 123 5.34 5.21 -7.67
N GLU A 124 4.49 4.82 -8.63
CA GLU A 124 4.81 3.77 -9.60
C GLU A 124 6.15 4.04 -10.30
N TYR A 125 6.35 5.25 -10.83
CA TYR A 125 7.56 5.63 -11.55
C TYR A 125 8.86 5.51 -10.73
N PRO A 126 8.96 6.05 -9.50
CA PRO A 126 10.17 5.90 -8.69
C PRO A 126 10.35 4.50 -8.07
N VAL A 127 9.27 3.74 -7.87
CA VAL A 127 9.32 2.43 -7.20
C VAL A 127 9.58 1.30 -8.20
N ILE A 128 8.86 1.27 -9.31
CA ILE A 128 8.96 0.26 -10.36
C ILE A 128 10.04 0.68 -11.35
N SER A 129 11.19 0.01 -11.28
CA SER A 129 12.33 0.32 -12.14
C SER A 129 12.88 -0.95 -12.78
N TRP A 130 12.97 -0.93 -14.10
CA TRP A 130 13.53 -2.01 -14.90
C TRP A 130 14.96 -2.35 -14.49
N GLU A 131 15.74 -1.36 -14.05
CA GLU A 131 17.14 -1.52 -13.65
C GLU A 131 17.32 -2.28 -12.33
N LYS A 132 16.25 -2.48 -11.54
CA LYS A 132 16.29 -3.34 -10.34
C LYS A 132 16.31 -4.84 -10.65
N ARG A 133 16.31 -5.24 -11.93
CA ARG A 133 16.48 -6.63 -12.36
C ARG A 133 17.92 -7.08 -12.11
N VAL A 134 18.14 -7.79 -11.02
CA VAL A 134 19.44 -8.34 -10.64
C VAL A 134 19.53 -9.82 -11.04
N GLY A 135 20.71 -10.27 -11.46
CA GLY A 135 20.98 -11.67 -11.75
C GLY A 135 21.96 -11.90 -12.89
N GLY A 136 22.84 -12.89 -12.71
CA GLY A 136 23.77 -13.38 -13.74
C GLY A 136 23.15 -14.38 -14.72
N CYS A 137 21.91 -14.82 -14.45
CA CYS A 137 21.16 -15.75 -15.30
C CYS A 137 20.58 -15.02 -16.52
N GLU A 138 20.34 -15.75 -17.62
CA GLU A 138 19.68 -15.21 -18.82
C GLU A 138 18.21 -14.83 -18.55
N ALA A 139 17.50 -15.61 -17.74
CA ALA A 139 16.14 -15.30 -17.28
C ALA A 139 16.19 -14.50 -15.96
N ARG A 140 15.96 -13.19 -16.04
CA ARG A 140 16.05 -12.27 -14.88
C ARG A 140 14.70 -11.91 -14.26
N ILE A 141 13.62 -12.11 -15.02
CA ILE A 141 12.26 -11.72 -14.63
C ILE A 141 11.28 -12.83 -14.98
N THR A 142 10.21 -12.92 -14.20
CA THR A 142 8.99 -13.66 -14.55
C THR A 142 7.89 -12.63 -14.81
N ILE A 143 7.05 -12.89 -15.81
CA ILE A 143 5.89 -12.06 -16.13
C ILE A 143 4.66 -12.85 -15.70
N ASP A 144 3.79 -12.22 -14.90
CA ASP A 144 2.52 -12.80 -14.48
C ASP A 144 1.35 -11.88 -14.87
N GLY A 145 0.21 -12.49 -15.16
CA GLY A 145 -1.03 -11.79 -15.49
C GLY A 145 -1.86 -11.53 -14.24
N THR A 146 -2.17 -10.27 -13.97
CA THR A 146 -3.04 -9.86 -12.87
C THR A 146 -4.36 -9.30 -13.40
N ASP A 147 -5.45 -9.87 -12.91
CA ASP A 147 -6.80 -9.52 -13.32
C ASP A 147 -7.49 -8.74 -12.20
N MET A 148 -7.90 -7.50 -12.49
CA MET A 148 -8.58 -6.62 -11.53
C MET A 148 -10.06 -6.47 -11.92
N PRO A 149 -11.02 -6.84 -11.06
CA PRO A 149 -12.43 -6.54 -11.33
C PRO A 149 -12.66 -5.03 -11.31
N VAL A 150 -13.49 -4.52 -12.21
CA VAL A 150 -13.81 -3.09 -12.29
C VAL A 150 -15.30 -2.85 -12.15
N GLN A 151 -15.65 -1.91 -11.29
CA GLN A 151 -17.03 -1.47 -11.09
C GLN A 151 -17.46 -0.50 -12.23
N HIS A 152 -17.64 -1.06 -13.43
CA HIS A 152 -18.14 -0.36 -14.61
C HIS A 152 -19.42 -1.05 -15.11
N LYS A 153 -20.31 -0.32 -15.80
CA LYS A 153 -21.44 -0.94 -16.53
C LYS A 153 -20.89 -2.01 -17.49
N PHE A 154 -21.51 -3.19 -17.52
CA PHE A 154 -21.03 -4.31 -18.34
C PHE A 154 -20.75 -3.89 -19.78
N ASP A 155 -19.54 -4.19 -20.24
CA ASP A 155 -19.09 -3.93 -21.61
C ASP A 155 -18.30 -5.15 -22.08
N TRP A 156 -18.72 -5.70 -23.22
CA TRP A 156 -18.09 -6.88 -23.80
C TRP A 156 -16.58 -6.71 -24.05
N ARG A 157 -16.11 -5.47 -24.27
CA ARG A 157 -14.68 -5.16 -24.47
C ARG A 157 -13.85 -5.41 -23.22
N PHE A 158 -14.45 -5.27 -22.04
CA PHE A 158 -13.81 -5.49 -20.76
C PHE A 158 -14.26 -6.81 -20.12
N MET A 159 -14.93 -7.69 -20.88
CA MET A 159 -15.45 -8.95 -20.34
C MET A 159 -14.31 -9.88 -19.94
N PHE A 160 -14.28 -10.22 -18.65
CA PHE A 160 -13.33 -11.16 -18.08
C PHE A 160 -13.97 -12.51 -17.79
N HIS A 161 -13.38 -13.59 -18.34
CA HIS A 161 -13.89 -14.94 -18.15
C HIS A 161 -13.89 -15.39 -16.67
N LYS A 162 -12.84 -15.04 -15.91
CA LYS A 162 -12.67 -15.42 -14.50
C LYS A 162 -13.73 -14.83 -13.57
N PHE A 163 -14.16 -13.60 -13.82
CA PHE A 163 -15.15 -12.91 -13.00
C PHE A 163 -16.56 -12.93 -13.61
N CYS A 164 -16.69 -13.43 -14.84
CA CYS A 164 -17.89 -13.31 -15.67
C CYS A 164 -18.47 -11.88 -15.66
N SER A 165 -17.58 -10.88 -15.62
CA SER A 165 -17.89 -9.46 -15.43
C SER A 165 -16.75 -8.60 -15.97
N ASN A 166 -16.88 -7.28 -15.90
CA ASN A 166 -15.84 -6.35 -16.34
C ASN A 166 -14.57 -6.48 -15.49
N GLY A 167 -13.41 -6.50 -16.15
CA GLY A 167 -12.11 -6.42 -15.49
C GLY A 167 -11.02 -5.86 -16.40
N LEU A 168 -9.92 -5.43 -15.78
CA LEU A 168 -8.71 -4.96 -16.45
C LEU A 168 -7.60 -6.00 -16.30
N LYS A 169 -6.82 -6.19 -17.36
CA LYS A 169 -5.62 -7.03 -17.34
C LYS A 169 -4.38 -6.18 -17.19
N TYR A 170 -3.49 -6.61 -16.32
CA TYR A 170 -2.15 -6.08 -16.21
C TYR A 170 -1.15 -7.22 -16.31
N GLU A 171 -0.02 -6.96 -16.95
CA GLU A 171 1.15 -7.81 -16.84
C GLU A 171 2.09 -7.20 -15.80
N VAL A 172 2.56 -8.01 -14.87
CA VAL A 172 3.49 -7.59 -13.81
C VAL A 172 4.77 -8.39 -13.94
N GLY A 173 5.89 -7.69 -14.15
CA GLY A 173 7.21 -8.27 -14.19
C GLY A 173 7.85 -8.27 -12.80
N VAL A 174 8.16 -9.46 -12.28
CA VAL A 174 8.83 -9.66 -11.00
C VAL A 174 10.23 -10.20 -11.23
N CYS A 175 11.24 -9.57 -10.62
CA CYS A 175 12.60 -10.07 -10.64
C CYS A 175 12.69 -11.38 -9.83
N ILE A 176 13.17 -12.45 -10.46
CA ILE A 176 13.19 -13.80 -9.86
C ILE A 176 14.09 -13.84 -8.62
N GLN A 177 15.21 -13.12 -8.63
CA GLN A 177 16.19 -13.16 -7.55
C GLN A 177 15.81 -12.28 -6.36
N SER A 178 15.34 -11.06 -6.61
CA SER A 178 15.04 -10.08 -5.54
C SER A 178 13.57 -10.07 -5.12
N GLY A 179 12.66 -10.57 -5.96
CA GLY A 179 11.21 -10.44 -5.75
C GLY A 179 10.66 -9.03 -6.00
N ASN A 180 11.50 -8.09 -6.49
CA ASN A 180 11.05 -6.75 -6.78
C ASN A 180 10.16 -6.71 -8.03
N ILE A 181 9.12 -5.89 -7.99
CA ILE A 181 8.37 -5.53 -9.20
C ILE A 181 9.23 -4.55 -10.00
N VAL A 182 9.53 -4.89 -11.25
CA VAL A 182 10.45 -4.13 -12.12
C VAL A 182 9.76 -3.61 -13.37
N TRP A 183 8.55 -4.09 -13.66
CA TRP A 183 7.79 -3.72 -14.84
C TRP A 183 6.30 -3.93 -14.63
N ILE A 184 5.50 -3.09 -15.29
CA ILE A 184 4.06 -3.23 -15.39
C ILE A 184 3.61 -2.79 -16.78
N ASN A 185 2.59 -3.45 -17.34
CA ASN A 185 2.00 -3.10 -18.63
C ASN A 185 0.49 -3.33 -18.64
N GLY A 186 -0.23 -2.49 -19.36
CA GLY A 186 -1.69 -2.44 -19.39
C GLY A 186 -2.24 -1.04 -19.05
N PRO A 187 -3.56 -0.92 -18.81
CA PRO A 187 -4.54 -2.00 -18.88
C PRO A 187 -4.78 -2.49 -20.32
N PHE A 188 -5.01 -3.80 -20.48
CA PHE A 188 -5.47 -4.43 -21.73
C PHE A 188 -6.93 -4.88 -21.68
#